data_AF-K1UAP2-F1
#
_entry.id   AF-K1UAP2-F1
#
_cell.length_a   1.000
_cell.length_b   1.000
_cell.length_c   1.000
_cell.angle_alpha   90.00
_cell.angle_beta   90.00
_cell.angle_gamma   90.00
#
_symmetry.space_group_name_H-M   'P 1'
#
loop_
_entity.id
_entity.type
_entity.pdbx_description
1 polymer ?
#
loop_
_entity_poly.entity_id
_entity_poly.type
_entity_poly.pdbx_seq_one_letter_code
_entity_poly.pdbx_strand_id
1 'polypeptide(L)'
;MKKEYIIYKLSEEMKNATRIENELFKKFDVKRGLRNEDGTGVLVGLTKIGNVVGYERIPGGGLKPIPGKLFYRGYDLEDLAHSIIKEKR
;
A
#
# COMPACT_ATOMS: atom_id res chain seq x y z
N MET A 1 32.73 -9.03 -11.88
CA MET A 1 31.68 -9.22 -12.92
C MET A 1 30.41 -9.90 -12.43
N LYS A 2 30.45 -11.06 -11.74
CA LYS A 2 29.22 -11.74 -11.28
C LYS A 2 28.44 -10.93 -10.22
N LYS A 3 29.13 -10.22 -9.32
CA LYS A 3 28.49 -9.45 -8.23
C LYS A 3 27.76 -8.21 -8.76
N GLU A 4 28.39 -7.49 -9.67
CA GLU A 4 27.85 -6.30 -10.32
C GLU A 4 26.60 -6.65 -11.14
N TYR A 5 26.64 -7.80 -11.83
CA TYR A 5 25.48 -8.30 -12.55
C TYR A 5 24.30 -8.64 -11.63
N ILE A 6 24.54 -9.27 -10.48
CA ILE A 6 23.48 -9.57 -9.50
C ILE A 6 22.85 -8.28 -8.96
N ILE A 7 23.68 -7.30 -8.59
CA ILE A 7 23.19 -5.99 -8.10
C ILE A 7 22.34 -5.31 -9.17
N TYR A 8 22.80 -5.29 -10.41
CA TYR A 8 22.04 -4.75 -11.54
C TYR A 8 20.69 -5.45 -11.69
N LYS A 9 20.69 -6.79 -11.72
CA LYS A 9 19.47 -7.58 -11.93
C LYS A 9 18.45 -7.35 -10.82
N LEU A 10 18.87 -7.37 -9.55
CA LEU A 10 17.99 -7.11 -8.41
C LEU A 10 17.45 -5.67 -8.41
N SER A 11 18.26 -4.70 -8.85
CA SER A 11 17.84 -3.30 -8.97
C SER A 11 16.74 -3.13 -10.02
N GLU A 12 16.86 -3.79 -11.17
CA GLU A 12 15.82 -3.78 -12.21
C GLU A 12 14.54 -4.48 -11.75
N GLU A 13 14.66 -5.60 -11.05
CA GLU A 13 13.49 -6.29 -10.48
C GLU A 13 12.77 -5.44 -9.42
N MET A 14 13.52 -4.74 -8.57
CA MET A 14 12.94 -3.84 -7.56
C MET A 14 12.16 -2.69 -8.19
N LYS A 15 12.67 -2.10 -9.29
CA LYS A 15 11.95 -1.08 -10.06
C LYS A 15 10.61 -1.62 -10.56
N ASN A 16 10.60 -2.83 -11.13
CA ASN A 16 9.37 -3.45 -11.64
C ASN A 16 8.40 -3.85 -10.52
N ALA A 17 8.90 -4.35 -9.39
CA ALA A 17 8.10 -4.73 -8.22
C ALA A 17 7.38 -3.54 -7.56
N THR A 18 7.80 -2.31 -7.86
CA THR A 18 7.25 -1.08 -7.28
C THR A 18 6.62 -0.14 -8.31
N ARG A 19 6.84 -0.40 -9.60
CA ARG A 19 6.26 0.39 -10.70
C ARG A 19 4.73 0.37 -10.64
N ILE A 20 4.14 1.55 -10.77
CA ILE A 20 2.70 1.78 -10.86
C ILE A 20 2.45 2.45 -12.21
N GLU A 21 1.44 1.98 -12.93
CA GLU A 21 1.08 2.53 -14.23
C GLU A 21 0.49 3.93 -14.08
N ASN A 22 1.00 4.89 -14.85
CA ASN A 22 0.59 6.30 -14.77
C ASN A 22 -0.91 6.49 -15.03
N GLU A 23 -1.52 5.64 -15.85
CA GLU A 23 -2.95 5.69 -16.17
C GLU A 23 -3.85 5.44 -14.95
N LEU A 24 -3.36 4.70 -13.95
CA LEU A 24 -4.11 4.41 -12.74
C LEU A 24 -4.35 5.67 -11.90
N PHE A 25 -3.43 6.64 -11.93
CA PHE A 25 -3.62 7.91 -11.22
C PHE A 25 -4.79 8.70 -11.78
N LYS A 26 -4.95 8.71 -13.11
CA LYS A 26 -6.10 9.33 -13.78
C LYS A 26 -7.38 8.53 -13.54
N LYS A 27 -7.31 7.20 -13.63
CA LYS A 27 -8.45 6.29 -13.44
C LYS A 27 -9.08 6.41 -12.04
N PHE A 28 -8.25 6.57 -11.02
CA PHE A 28 -8.70 6.63 -9.62
C PHE A 28 -8.74 8.05 -9.03
N ASP A 29 -8.61 9.08 -9.88
CA ASP A 29 -8.60 10.51 -9.48
C ASP A 29 -7.61 10.82 -8.32
N VAL A 30 -6.39 10.27 -8.43
CA VAL A 30 -5.38 10.36 -7.39
C VAL A 30 -4.62 11.69 -7.50
N LYS A 31 -4.94 12.63 -6.61
CA LYS A 31 -4.29 13.96 -6.54
C LYS A 31 -2.94 13.90 -5.80
N ARG A 32 -1.93 14.61 -6.32
CA ARG A 32 -0.65 14.81 -5.64
C ARG A 32 -0.83 15.84 -4.50
N GLY A 33 -1.01 15.41 -3.25
CA GLY A 33 -1.10 16.38 -2.12
C GLY A 33 -1.81 15.95 -0.82
N LEU A 34 -2.40 14.76 -0.75
CA LEU A 34 -2.83 14.06 0.48
C LEU A 34 -3.77 14.75 1.51
N ARG A 35 -4.24 16.00 1.36
CA ARG A 35 -5.24 16.60 2.29
C ARG A 35 -6.35 17.41 1.60
N ASN A 36 -7.58 17.25 2.10
CA ASN A 36 -8.73 18.10 1.80
C ASN A 36 -8.67 19.34 2.72
N GLU A 37 -9.37 20.41 2.33
CA GLU A 37 -9.48 21.65 3.12
C GLU A 37 -10.22 21.47 4.45
N ASP A 38 -11.08 20.46 4.55
CA ASP A 38 -11.88 20.12 5.75
C ASP A 38 -11.12 19.24 6.77
N GLY A 39 -9.84 18.97 6.56
CA GLY A 39 -9.01 18.15 7.43
C GLY A 39 -9.21 16.63 7.29
N THR A 40 -10.14 16.19 6.43
CA THR A 40 -10.31 14.77 6.13
C THR A 40 -9.17 14.24 5.25
N GLY A 41 -8.84 12.95 5.41
CA GLY A 41 -7.78 12.30 4.65
C GLY A 41 -8.20 12.10 3.19
N VAL A 42 -7.40 12.59 2.24
CA VAL A 42 -7.60 12.27 0.82
C VAL A 42 -7.01 10.90 0.56
N LEU A 43 -7.77 10.06 -0.14
CA LEU A 43 -7.40 8.70 -0.49
C LEU A 43 -6.28 8.64 -1.54
N VAL A 44 -5.13 9.33 -1.44
CA VAL A 44 -4.36 9.53 -2.69
C VAL A 44 -2.84 9.48 -2.59
N GLY A 45 -2.38 8.24 -2.47
CA GLY A 45 -1.21 7.77 -3.21
C GLY A 45 -1.48 6.33 -3.66
N LEU A 46 -1.15 5.98 -4.90
CA LEU A 46 -1.07 4.57 -5.26
C LEU A 46 0.25 4.03 -4.72
N THR A 47 0.20 2.89 -4.05
CA THR A 47 1.38 2.25 -3.49
C THR A 47 1.26 0.74 -3.61
N LYS A 48 2.39 0.08 -3.90
CA LYS A 48 2.53 -1.38 -3.84
C LYS A 48 3.13 -1.84 -2.51
N ILE A 49 3.42 -0.92 -1.57
CA ILE A 49 4.21 -1.21 -0.37
C ILE A 49 3.33 -1.39 0.87
N GLY A 50 2.55 -0.38 1.23
CA GLY A 50 1.84 -0.33 2.50
C GLY A 50 0.50 0.34 2.34
N ASN A 51 -0.56 -0.23 2.93
CA ASN A 51 -1.91 0.32 2.85
C ASN A 51 -2.52 0.38 4.26
N VAL A 52 -3.10 1.53 4.61
CA VAL A 52 -3.75 1.76 5.91
C VAL A 52 -5.23 1.98 5.65
N VAL A 53 -6.08 1.16 6.27
CA VAL A 53 -7.54 1.23 6.14
C VAL A 53 -8.13 1.58 7.51
N GLY A 54 -8.62 2.80 7.70
CA GLY A 54 -9.22 3.26 8.97
C GLY A 54 -10.74 3.25 8.99
N TYR A 55 -11.38 3.02 7.84
CA TYR A 55 -12.83 3.01 7.71
C TYR A 55 -13.28 2.08 6.58
N GLU A 56 -14.52 1.64 6.63
CA GLU A 56 -15.19 0.88 5.58
C GLU A 56 -16.35 1.69 4.99
N ARG A 57 -16.65 1.48 3.70
CA ARG A 57 -17.84 2.05 3.08
C ARG A 57 -19.05 1.20 3.44
N ILE A 58 -20.12 1.82 3.89
CA ILE A 58 -21.38 1.15 4.24
C ILE A 58 -22.36 1.13 3.05
N PRO A 59 -23.27 0.14 2.98
CA PRO A 59 -24.38 0.16 2.03
C PRO A 59 -25.22 1.43 2.20
N GLY A 60 -25.57 2.10 1.09
CA GLY A 60 -26.30 3.37 1.11
C GLY A 60 -25.43 4.63 1.16
N GLY A 61 -24.10 4.48 1.22
CA GLY A 61 -23.16 5.60 1.27
C GLY A 61 -22.77 5.97 2.70
N GLY A 62 -21.63 6.64 2.85
CA GLY A 62 -21.03 6.97 4.14
C GLY A 62 -19.84 6.08 4.50
N LEU A 63 -19.14 6.46 5.57
CA LEU A 63 -17.94 5.79 6.08
C LEU A 63 -18.20 5.37 7.53
N LYS A 64 -17.85 4.13 7.86
CA LYS A 64 -17.87 3.62 9.23
C LYS A 64 -16.44 3.41 9.72
N PRO A 65 -16.03 4.03 10.85
CA PRO A 65 -14.73 3.78 11.45
C PRO A 65 -14.56 2.31 11.82
N ILE A 66 -13.34 1.79 11.64
CA ILE A 66 -12.93 0.47 12.09
C ILE A 66 -11.69 0.59 12.98
N PRO A 67 -11.32 -0.45 13.76
CA PRO A 67 -10.08 -0.43 14.56
C PRO A 67 -8.81 -0.12 13.74
N GLY A 68 -8.88 -0.31 12.43
CA GLY A 68 -7.80 -0.05 11.49
C GLY A 68 -7.21 -1.35 10.99
N LYS A 69 -6.77 -1.37 9.74
CA LYS A 69 -5.97 -2.47 9.18
C LYS A 69 -4.73 -1.90 8.51
N LEU A 70 -3.61 -2.59 8.69
CA LEU A 70 -2.36 -2.28 8.03
C LEU A 70 -1.97 -3.46 7.17
N PHE A 71 -1.76 -3.19 5.88
CA PHE A 71 -1.31 -4.20 4.93
C PHE A 71 0.10 -3.89 4.48
N TYR A 72 0.95 -4.91 4.42
CA TYR A 72 2.27 -4.84 3.80
C TYR A 72 2.28 -5.72 2.55
N ARG A 73 2.53 -5.11 1.38
CA ARG A 73 2.57 -5.81 0.08
C ARG A 73 1.31 -6.65 -0.21
N GLY A 74 0.15 -6.23 0.33
CA GLY A 74 -1.13 -6.91 0.18
C GLY A 74 -1.46 -7.92 1.28
N TYR A 75 -0.52 -8.22 2.18
CA TYR A 75 -0.74 -9.11 3.33
C TYR A 75 -1.21 -8.32 4.55
N ASP A 76 -2.17 -8.85 5.30
CA ASP A 76 -2.55 -8.28 6.60
C ASP A 76 -1.36 -8.40 7.56
N LEU A 77 -0.99 -7.30 8.21
CA LEU A 77 0.15 -7.28 9.11
C LEU A 77 -0.08 -8.16 10.34
N GLU A 78 -1.33 -8.30 10.81
CA GLU A 78 -1.64 -9.19 11.92
C GLU A 78 -1.33 -10.65 11.57
N ASP A 79 -1.68 -11.08 10.35
CA ASP A 79 -1.40 -12.44 9.87
C ASP A 79 0.12 -12.70 9.83
N LEU A 80 0.89 -11.74 9.32
CA LEU A 80 2.35 -11.82 9.30
C LEU A 80 2.92 -11.91 10.72
N ALA A 81 2.50 -11.03 11.62
CA ALA A 81 3.01 -10.97 12.99
C ALA A 81 2.69 -12.25 13.78
N HIS A 82 1.44 -12.71 13.74
CA HIS A 82 1.03 -13.93 14.43
C HIS A 82 1.75 -15.17 13.90
N SER A 83 1.98 -15.25 12.58
CA SER A 83 2.72 -16.36 11.97
C SER A 83 4.16 -16.41 12.45
N ILE A 84 4.87 -15.26 12.44
CA ILE A 84 6.27 -15.16 12.91
C ILE A 84 6.38 -15.55 14.39
N ILE A 85 5.48 -15.04 15.24
CA ILE A 85 5.45 -15.37 16.67
C ILE A 85 5.23 -16.87 16.88
N LYS A 86 4.27 -17.47 16.16
CA LYS A 86 3.96 -18.90 16.24
C LYS A 86 5.14 -19.76 15.79
N GLU A 87 5.85 -19.35 14.74
CA GLU A 87 7.02 -20.05 14.19
C GLU A 87 8.31 -19.82 15.00
N LYS A 88 8.30 -18.90 15.97
CA LYS A 88 9.48 -18.49 16.76
C LYS A 88 10.65 -18.02 15.86
N ARG A 89 10.34 -17.23 14.84
CA ARG A 89 11.31 -16.69 13.88
C ARG A 89 11.61 -15.22 14.12
#